data_AF-A0A845PSG1-F1
#
_entry.id   AF-A0A845PSG1-F1
#
_cell.length_a   1.000
_cell.length_b   1.000
_cell.length_c   1.000
_cell.angle_alpha   90.00
_cell.angle_beta   90.00
_cell.angle_gamma   90.00
#
_symmetry.space_group_name_H-M   'P 1'
#
loop_
_entity.id
_entity.type
_entity.pdbx_description
1 polymer ?
#
loop_
_entity_poly.entity_id
_entity_poly.type
_entity_poly.pdbx_seq_one_letter_code
_entity_poly.pdbx_strand_id
1 'polypeptide(L)' 'YYNNERTHTGKHCYGKTPLQTFLDSKPIAKEKLLETLAVEQKEGV' A
#
# COMPACT_ATOMS: atom_id res chain seq x y z
N TYR A 1 -0.56 -16.23 -13.13
CA TYR A 1 -0.14 -15.35 -14.23
C TYR A 1 -0.24 -13.86 -13.91
N TYR A 2 -1.38 -13.16 -14.12
CA TYR A 2 -1.37 -11.68 -14.15
C TYR A 2 -0.83 -10.98 -12.88
N ASN A 3 -1.35 -11.30 -11.70
CA ASN A 3 -1.02 -10.56 -10.47
C ASN A 3 0.43 -10.75 -9.99
N ASN A 4 1.03 -11.90 -10.30
CA ASN A 4 2.32 -12.31 -9.73
C ASN A 4 3.46 -12.30 -10.75
N GLU A 5 3.16 -12.42 -12.05
CA GLU A 5 4.18 -12.64 -13.09
C GLU A 5 4.23 -11.49 -14.10
N ARG A 6 3.10 -10.80 -14.33
CA ARG A 6 3.06 -9.69 -15.27
C ARG A 6 3.36 -8.38 -14.56
N THR A 7 4.35 -7.64 -15.04
CA THR A 7 4.65 -6.30 -14.55
C THR A 7 3.67 -5.28 -15.13
N HIS A 8 3.36 -4.25 -14.34
CA HIS A 8 2.56 -3.13 -14.83
C HIS A 8 3.35 -2.29 -15.84
N THR A 9 2.68 -1.84 -16.90
CA THR A 9 3.26 -0.93 -17.89
C THR A 9 2.94 0.52 -17.51
N GLY A 10 3.98 1.29 -17.18
CA GLY A 10 3.84 2.72 -16.87
C GLY A 10 5.12 3.30 -16.29
N LYS A 11 5.38 4.59 -16.54
CA LYS A 11 6.60 5.28 -16.08
C LYS A 11 6.83 5.16 -14.57
N HIS A 12 5.74 5.15 -13.79
CA HIS A 12 5.76 5.07 -12.33
C HIS A 12 5.45 3.67 -11.79
N CYS A 13 5.35 2.67 -12.66
CA CYS A 13 5.13 1.29 -12.25
C CYS A 13 6.44 0.56 -11.93
N TYR A 14 7.59 1.12 -12.34
CA TYR A 14 8.94 0.65 -11.99
C TYR A 14 9.18 -0.86 -12.19
N GLY A 15 8.51 -1.47 -13.17
CA GLY A 15 8.62 -2.91 -13.44
C GLY A 15 8.06 -3.81 -12.33
N LYS A 16 7.25 -3.29 -11.40
CA LYS A 16 6.63 -4.08 -10.33
C LYS A 16 5.39 -4.82 -10.84
N THR A 17 5.15 -5.99 -10.27
CA THR A 17 3.92 -6.76 -10.48
C THR A 17 2.78 -6.16 -9.66
N PRO A 18 1.50 -6.43 -10.02
CA PRO A 18 0.36 -6.01 -9.22
C PRO A 18 0.46 -6.39 -7.75
N LEU A 19 0.89 -7.62 -7.45
CA LEU A 19 1.06 -8.05 -6.08
C LEU A 19 2.16 -7.25 -5.36
N GLN A 20 3.30 -7.00 -6.01
CA GLN A 20 4.39 -6.23 -5.40
C GLN A 20 3.94 -4.80 -5.06
N THR A 21 3.28 -4.12 -6.01
CA THR A 21 2.73 -2.77 -5.78
C THR A 21 1.74 -2.74 -4.62
N PHE A 22 0.87 -3.76 -4.53
CA PHE A 22 -0.09 -3.88 -3.44
C PHE A 22 0.60 -4.05 -2.08
N LEU A 23 1.59 -4.95 -1.98
CA LEU A 23 2.33 -5.19 -0.75
C LEU A 23 3.11 -3.96 -0.30
N ASP A 24 3.73 -3.24 -1.23
CA ASP A 24 4.46 -2.01 -0.94
C ASP A 24 3.53 -0.90 -0.41
N SER A 25 2.29 -0.84 -0.92
CA SER A 25 1.30 0.18 -0.53
C SER A 25 0.55 -0.16 0.75
N LYS A 26 0.49 -1.44 1.13
CA LYS A 26 -0.24 -1.95 2.30
C LYS A 26 0.16 -1.26 3.63
N PRO A 27 1.44 -1.12 4.00
CA PRO A 27 1.80 -0.42 5.25
C PRO A 27 1.40 1.06 5.20
N ILE A 28 1.60 1.73 4.07
CA ILE A 28 1.22 3.15 3.90
C ILE A 28 -0.28 3.34 4.11
N ALA A 29 -1.10 2.45 3.55
CA ALA A 29 -2.54 2.48 3.73
C ALA A 29 -2.95 2.29 5.21
N LYS A 30 -2.25 1.42 5.95
CA LYS A 30 -2.47 1.23 7.39
C LYS A 30 -2.10 2.47 8.20
N GLU A 31 -0.94 3.08 7.93
CA GLU A 31 -0.49 4.30 8.61
C GLU A 31 -1.42 5.50 8.36
N LYS A 32 -2.15 5.50 7.24
CA LYS A 32 -3.07 6.58 6.87
C LYS A 32 -4.54 6.25 7.14
N LEU A 33 -4.82 5.14 7.81
CA LEU A 33 -6.18 4.75 8.12
C LEU A 33 -6.75 5.66 9.23
N LEU A 34 -7.79 6.43 8.88
CA LEU A 34 -8.36 7.42 9.80
C LEU A 34 -8.93 6.80 11.07
N GLU A 35 -9.46 5.57 10.98
CA GLU A 35 -10.00 4.84 12.12
C GLU A 35 -8.92 4.57 13.17
N THR A 36 -7.72 4.15 12.76
CA THR A 36 -6.60 3.89 13.68
C THR A 36 -5.97 5.19 14.17
N LEU A 37 -5.80 6.18 13.28
CA LEU A 37 -5.27 7.49 13.65
C LEU A 37 -6.16 8.22 14.67
N ALA A 38 -7.48 8.16 14.49
CA ALA A 38 -8.42 8.80 15.42
C ALA A 38 -8.44 8.12 16.80
N VAL A 39 -8.05 6.85 16.90
CA VAL A 39 -7.89 6.15 18.18
C VAL A 39 -6.58 6.58 18.85
N GLU A 40 -5.47 6.63 18.13
CA GLU A 40 -4.17 7.10 18.65
C GLU A 40 -4.22 8.57 19.12
N GLN A 41 -4.92 9.44 18.38
CA GLN A 41 -5.10 10.85 18.75
C GLN A 41 -6.01 11.05 19.98
N LYS A 42 -6.88 10.07 20.28
CA LYS A 42 -7.77 10.11 21.46
C LYS A 42 -7.15 9.50 22.71
N GLU A 43 -6.23 8.55 22.53
CA GLU A 43 -5.58 7.81 23.64
C GLU A 43 -4.32 8.50 24.18
N GLY A 44 -3.92 9.65 23.63
CA GLY A 44 -3.02 10.62 24.29
C GLY A 44 -1.72 10.04 24.87
N VAL A 45 -0.75 9.78 24.00
CA VAL A 45 0.67 10.04 24.32
C VAL A 45 0.98 11.48 23.94
#